data_AF-A0A1H9RXV6-F1
#
_entry.id   AF-A0A1H9RXV6-F1
#
_cell.length_a   1.000
_cell.length_b   1.000
_cell.length_c   1.000
_cell.angle_alpha   90.00
_cell.angle_beta   90.00
_cell.angle_gamma   90.00
#
_symmetry.space_group_name_H-M   'P 1'
#
loop_
_entity.id
_entity.type
_entity.pdbx_description
1 polymer ?
#
loop_
_entity_poly.entity_id
_entity_poly.type
_entity_poly.pdbx_seq_one_letter_code
_entity_poly.pdbx_strand_id
1 'polypeptide(L)'
;MNQGYIKDLSATETKELHDLADLIFVETIATGFYELKELRTELPDYFPHGRIYSREKVGEILLSDAHFAVLIETNDEKFLFQSKNIKIPEYE
;
A
#
# COMPACT_ATOMS: atom_id res chain seq x y z
N MET A 1 6.20 -10.24 0.69
CA MET A 1 5.88 -8.92 1.24
C MET A 1 7.08 -8.46 2.05
N ASN A 2 7.48 -7.20 1.93
CA ASN A 2 8.58 -6.61 2.69
C ASN A 2 8.01 -5.65 3.73
N GLN A 3 8.53 -5.65 4.95
CA GLN A 3 8.11 -4.75 6.02
C GLN A 3 9.34 -4.24 6.78
N GLY A 4 9.25 -3.03 7.33
CA GLY A 4 10.34 -2.42 8.08
C GLY A 4 9.94 -1.09 8.70
N TYR A 5 10.93 -0.31 9.15
CA TYR A 5 10.74 1.06 9.59
C TYR A 5 11.35 2.04 8.58
N ILE A 6 10.63 3.12 8.27
CA ILE A 6 11.08 4.18 7.38
C ILE A 6 12.36 4.83 7.90
N LYS A 7 12.53 4.96 9.21
CA LYS A 7 13.74 5.51 9.83
C LYS A 7 15.01 4.69 9.57
N ASP A 8 14.86 3.41 9.22
CA ASP A 8 15.98 2.51 8.92
C ASP A 8 16.40 2.64 7.44
N LEU A 9 15.63 3.37 6.63
CA LEU A 9 15.93 3.66 5.22
C LEU A 9 16.60 5.02 5.09
N SER A 10 17.61 5.09 4.22
CA SER A 10 18.13 6.37 3.74
C SER A 10 17.10 7.07 2.86
N ALA A 11 17.26 8.39 2.67
CA ALA A 11 16.38 9.16 1.79
C ALA A 11 16.33 8.62 0.35
N THR A 12 17.44 8.04 -0.13
CA THR A 12 17.50 7.39 -1.45
C THR A 12 16.67 6.12 -1.47
N GLU A 13 16.82 5.24 -0.48
CA GLU A 13 16.07 3.99 -0.39
C GLU A 13 14.57 4.23 -0.23
N THR A 14 14.17 5.22 0.58
CA THR A 14 12.77 5.62 0.69
C THR A 14 12.23 6.09 -0.66
N LYS A 15 12.98 6.92 -1.39
CA LYS A 15 12.56 7.37 -2.72
C LYS A 15 12.41 6.21 -3.68
N GLU A 16 13.37 5.29 -3.73
CA GLU A 16 13.30 4.10 -4.57
C GLU A 16 12.08 3.23 -4.23
N LEU A 17 11.78 3.07 -2.94
CA LEU A 17 10.61 2.33 -2.48
C LEU A 17 9.29 2.96 -2.94
N HIS A 18 9.17 4.29 -2.84
CA HIS A 18 8.00 5.02 -3.34
C HIS A 18 7.92 4.92 -4.87
N ASP A 19 9.05 4.96 -5.56
CA ASP A 19 9.09 4.91 -7.01
C ASP A 19 8.67 3.55 -7.59
N LEU A 20 8.79 2.49 -6.80
CA LEU A 20 8.33 1.14 -7.12
C LEU A 20 6.84 0.90 -6.87
N ALA A 21 6.16 1.78 -6.14
CA ALA A 21 4.76 1.60 -5.75
C ALA A 21 3.80 2.19 -6.79
N ASP A 22 2.79 1.41 -7.17
CA ASP A 22 1.66 1.87 -7.98
C ASP A 22 0.67 2.68 -7.12
N LEU A 23 0.51 2.24 -5.86
CA LEU A 23 -0.38 2.81 -4.86
C LEU A 23 0.39 3.07 -3.56
N ILE A 24 0.27 4.28 -3.02
CA ILE A 24 0.85 4.65 -1.72
C ILE A 24 -0.25 5.06 -0.76
N PHE A 25 -0.38 4.32 0.34
CA PHE A 25 -1.29 4.59 1.43
C PHE A 25 -0.53 5.07 2.67
N VAL A 26 -1.10 6.04 3.39
CA VAL A 26 -0.56 6.52 4.66
C VAL A 26 -1.66 6.42 5.73
N GLU A 27 -1.36 5.82 6.88
CA GLU A 27 -2.31 5.78 7.99
C GLU A 27 -2.67 7.20 8.42
N THR A 28 -3.96 7.49 8.53
CA THR A 28 -4.44 8.79 8.99
C THR A 28 -4.25 8.93 10.49
N ILE A 29 -4.41 10.14 11.04
CA ILE A 29 -4.45 10.35 12.51
C ILE A 29 -5.55 9.53 13.20
N ALA A 30 -6.60 9.13 12.46
CA ALA A 30 -7.61 8.21 12.93
C ALA A 30 -7.13 6.77 12.68
N THR A 31 -6.79 6.08 13.77
CA THR A 31 -6.28 4.70 13.73
C THR A 31 -7.19 3.78 12.93
N GLY A 32 -6.60 2.97 12.04
CA GLY A 32 -7.34 2.00 11.23
C GLY A 32 -7.93 2.55 9.93
N PHE A 33 -7.68 3.83 9.63
CA PHE A 33 -7.97 4.44 8.32
C PHE A 33 -6.67 4.83 7.61
N TYR A 34 -6.68 4.71 6.29
CA TYR A 34 -5.55 4.99 5.43
C TYR A 34 -5.95 5.97 4.32
N GLU A 35 -5.13 6.97 4.08
CA GLU A 35 -5.29 7.90 2.98
C GLU A 35 -4.45 7.46 1.78
N LEU A 36 -5.05 7.43 0.59
CA LEU A 36 -4.33 7.24 -0.67
C LEU A 36 -3.61 8.53 -1.03
N LYS A 37 -2.28 8.52 -0.84
CA LYS A 37 -1.39 9.65 -1.09
C LYS A 37 -0.97 9.74 -2.55
N GLU A 38 -0.77 8.60 -3.20
CA GLU A 38 -0.27 8.56 -4.57
C GLU A 38 -0.90 7.40 -5.37
N LEU A 39 -1.23 7.71 -6.63
CA LEU A 39 -1.85 6.80 -7.59
C LEU A 39 -1.12 6.96 -8.94
N ARG A 40 -0.36 5.94 -9.35
CA ARG A 40 0.40 5.95 -10.61
C ARG A 40 -0.19 5.04 -11.69
N THR A 41 -1.22 4.26 -11.35
CA THR A 41 -1.91 3.34 -12.24
C THR A 41 -3.41 3.62 -12.26
N GLU A 42 -4.14 3.08 -13.23
CA GLU A 42 -5.61 3.14 -13.20
C GLU A 42 -6.15 2.11 -12.19
N LEU A 43 -7.01 2.58 -11.28
CA LEU A 43 -7.78 1.69 -10.41
C LEU A 43 -8.97 1.13 -11.22
N PRO A 44 -9.20 -0.19 -11.19
CA PRO A 44 -10.40 -0.78 -11.74
C PRO A 44 -11.69 -0.18 -11.17
N ASP A 45 -12.75 -0.14 -11.97
CA ASP A 45 -14.04 0.50 -11.63
C ASP A 45 -14.70 -0.03 -10.35
N TYR A 46 -14.35 -1.25 -9.92
CA TYR A 46 -14.85 -1.86 -8.70
C TYR A 46 -14.13 -1.38 -7.43
N PHE A 47 -13.00 -0.67 -7.56
CA PHE A 47 -12.38 0.00 -6.42
C PHE A 47 -13.07 1.33 -6.17
N PRO A 48 -13.49 1.62 -4.92
CA PRO A 48 -14.05 2.91 -4.60
C PRO A 48 -12.98 3.97 -4.80
N HIS A 49 -13.29 5.02 -5.57
CA HIS A 49 -12.44 6.20 -5.78
C HIS A 49 -12.28 7.08 -4.52
N GLY A 50 -12.45 6.50 -3.33
CA GLY A 50 -12.25 7.19 -2.06
C GLY A 50 -10.79 7.62 -1.92
N ARG A 51 -10.56 8.71 -1.19
CA ARG A 51 -9.20 9.06 -0.72
C ARG A 51 -8.87 8.41 0.61
N ILE A 52 -9.89 8.02 1.38
CA ILE A 52 -9.73 7.39 2.70
C ILE A 52 -10.34 5.99 2.64
N TYR A 53 -9.57 5.01 3.12
CA TYR A 53 -9.87 3.58 3.10
C TYR A 53 -9.84 3.04 4.52
N SER A 54 -10.76 2.14 4.85
CA SER A 54 -10.64 1.34 6.07
C SER A 54 -9.53 0.30 5.91
N ARG A 55 -9.02 -0.21 7.03
CA ARG A 55 -8.08 -1.35 7.03
C ARG A 55 -8.61 -2.55 6.24
N GLU A 56 -9.91 -2.85 6.36
CA GLU A 56 -10.57 -3.92 5.61
C GLU A 56 -10.44 -3.71 4.10
N LYS A 57 -10.70 -2.47 3.64
CA LYS A 57 -10.62 -2.16 2.21
C LYS A 57 -9.19 -2.18 1.67
N VAL A 58 -8.21 -1.76 2.47
CA VAL A 58 -6.79 -1.92 2.15
C VAL A 58 -6.45 -3.42 2.03
N GLY A 59 -6.96 -4.26 2.93
CA GLY A 59 -6.84 -5.71 2.85
C GLY A 59 -7.36 -6.26 1.52
N GLU A 60 -8.55 -5.86 1.08
CA GLU A 60 -9.10 -6.26 -0.22
C GLU A 60 -8.21 -5.85 -1.40
N ILE A 61 -7.58 -4.65 -1.34
CA ILE A 61 -6.64 -4.18 -2.38
C ILE A 61 -5.39 -5.05 -2.41
N LEU A 62 -4.82 -5.38 -1.24
CA LEU A 62 -3.64 -6.24 -1.13
C LEU A 62 -3.90 -7.68 -1.62
N LEU A 63 -5.15 -8.15 -1.51
CA LEU A 63 -5.59 -9.47 -1.97
C LEU A 63 -6.10 -9.47 -3.42
N SER A 64 -6.09 -8.33 -4.11
CA SER A 64 -6.70 -8.19 -5.44
C SER A 64 -5.89 -8.85 -6.57
N ASP A 65 -6.61 -9.47 -7.51
CA ASP A 65 -6.06 -10.01 -8.76
C ASP A 65 -5.55 -8.96 -9.75
N ALA A 66 -5.81 -7.68 -9.50
CA ALA A 66 -5.32 -6.59 -10.37
C ALA A 66 -3.80 -6.33 -10.23
N HIS A 67 -3.11 -7.05 -9.33
CA HIS A 67 -1.65 -7.09 -9.23
C HIS A 67 -0.99 -5.71 -9.06
N PHE A 68 -1.30 -5.00 -7.97
CA PHE A 68 -0.67 -3.71 -7.66
C PHE A 68 0.62 -3.88 -6.85
N ALA A 69 1.61 -3.02 -7.10
CA ALA A 69 2.65 -2.74 -6.14
C ALA A 69 2.10 -1.72 -5.12
N VAL A 70 1.90 -2.15 -3.87
CA VAL A 70 1.27 -1.34 -2.82
C VAL A 70 2.28 -1.04 -1.72
N LEU A 71 2.44 0.24 -1.40
CA LEU A 71 3.17 0.72 -0.23
C LEU A 71 2.18 1.26 0.80
N ILE A 72 2.30 0.82 2.04
CA ILE A 72 1.53 1.34 3.18
C ILE A 72 2.51 1.86 4.21
N GLU A 73 2.39 3.13 4.57
CA GLU A 73 3.10 3.79 5.66
C GLU A 73 2.16 3.98 6.85
N THR A 74 2.67 3.77 8.06
CA THR A 74 1.91 3.97 9.30
C THR A 74 2.47 5.13 10.11
N ASN A 75 1.66 5.70 11.00
CA ASN A 75 2.09 6.80 11.86
C ASN A 75 3.26 6.42 12.78
N ASP A 76 3.41 5.13 13.09
CA ASP A 76 4.53 4.57 13.86
C ASP A 76 5.81 4.38 13.03
N GLU A 77 5.91 5.05 11.88
CA GLU A 77 7.01 4.97 10.91
C GLU A 77 7.26 3.56 10.35
N LYS A 78 6.32 2.63 10.50
CA LYS A 78 6.43 1.31 9.84
C LYS A 78 5.94 1.42 8.41
N PHE A 79 6.56 0.63 7.54
CA PHE A 79 6.06 0.42 6.19
C PHE A 79 5.80 -1.05 5.88
N LEU A 80 4.86 -1.28 4.97
CA LEU A 80 4.60 -2.56 4.32
C LEU A 80 4.62 -2.34 2.81
N PHE A 81 5.43 -3.10 2.09
CA PHE A 81 5.49 -3.11 0.65
C PHE A 81 5.12 -4.49 0.09
N GLN A 82 4.11 -4.52 -0.76
CA GLN A 82 3.73 -5.67 -1.56
C GLN A 82 4.06 -5.38 -3.01
N SER A 83 4.86 -6.24 -3.64
CA SER A 83 5.11 -6.11 -5.08
C SER A 83 3.96 -6.72 -5.88
N LYS A 84 3.74 -6.19 -7.09
CA LYS A 84 2.74 -6.68 -8.05
C LYS A 84 2.85 -8.17 -8.40
N ASN A 85 4.02 -8.76 -8.22
CA ASN A 85 4.30 -10.15 -8.61
C ASN A 85 3.88 -11.19 -7.57
N ILE A 86 3.37 -10.78 -6.41
CA ILE A 86 2.91 -11.72 -5.38
C ILE A 86 1.48 -12.13 -5.70
N LYS A 87 1.32 -13.36 -6.23
CA LYS A 87 0.05 -14.10 -6.14
C LYS A 87 -0.07 -14.65 -4.72
N ILE A 88 -1.10 -14.23 -4.00
CA ILE A 88 -1.44 -14.88 -2.73
C ILE A 88 -2.11 -16.20 -3.11
N PRO A 89 -1.58 -17.36 -2.71
CA PRO A 89 -2.16 -18.64 -3.08
C PRO A 89 -3.58 -18.74 -2.53
N GLU A 90 -4.52 -19.10 -3.40
CA GLU A 90 -5.85 -19.51 -2.97
C GLU A 90 -5.71 -20.79 -2.16
N TYR A 91 -6.20 -20.78 -0.92
CA TYR A 91 -6.35 -22.01 -0.15
C TYR A 91 -7.73 -22.58 -0.48
N GLU A 92 -7.75 -23.74 -1.15
CA GLU A 92 -8.95 -24.58 -1.32
C GLU A 92 -9.42 -25.19 0.00
#